data_AF-X1HXE6-F1
#
_entry.id   AF-X1HXE6-F1
#
_cell.length_a   1.000
_cell.length_b   1.000
_cell.length_c   1.000
_cell.angle_alpha   90.00
_cell.angle_beta   90.00
_cell.angle_gamma   90.00
#
_symmetry.space_group_name_H-M   'P 1'
#
loop_
_entity.id
_entity.type
_entity.pdbx_description
1 polymer ?
#
loop_
_entity_poly.entity_id
_entity_poly.type
_entity_poly.pdbx_seq_one_letter_code
_entity_poly.pdbx_strand_id
1 'polypeptide(L)'
;AIALADLKGNLTFVNSSFLKMWGYEKDKEVLGQSIIKFWLKPEDAEKIAKNLFDKGSLVGELVGRRKDGSIFNVQLLASIVTDKSGKPVNMMASFIDITERKKAEKQLKELARIDSLTGCYSRRYGLELLDRQIKLSHRSKSPLLLAFLDIDGFKLINDNFGHDEGDKVLKESVELFKSTLREVDIICRMGGDEFLLIFPDSSLKEVSLIRGRLQKNLSQLNKKIKKNYQIKFSMGFSEYLPDKPETLDELIRIADQRMYDEKKKNKE
;
A
#
# COMPACT_ATOMS: atom_id res chain seq x y z
N ALA A 1 12.50 24.24 13.15
CA ALA A 1 13.93 24.51 13.40
C ALA A 1 14.49 25.38 12.29
N ILE A 2 15.50 26.22 12.55
CA ILE A 2 16.08 27.13 11.55
C ILE A 2 17.61 27.08 11.62
N ALA A 3 18.25 27.10 10.46
CA ALA A 3 19.70 27.26 10.33
C ALA A 3 20.06 28.22 9.18
N LEU A 4 21.21 28.87 9.32
CA LEU A 4 21.92 29.55 8.24
C LEU A 4 23.25 28.85 8.00
N ALA A 5 23.67 28.81 6.74
CA ALA A 5 24.95 28.27 6.33
C ALA A 5 25.66 29.20 5.35
N ASP A 6 26.99 29.17 5.33
CA ASP A 6 27.77 29.80 4.27
C ASP A 6 27.51 29.12 2.91
N LEU A 7 28.00 29.69 1.81
CA LEU A 7 27.83 29.11 0.47
C LEU A 7 28.55 27.77 0.27
N LYS A 8 29.38 27.32 1.23
CA LYS A 8 30.01 26.00 1.25
C LYS A 8 29.18 24.99 2.05
N GLY A 9 28.07 25.41 2.66
CA GLY A 9 27.19 24.57 3.47
C GLY A 9 27.62 24.39 4.92
N ASN A 10 28.56 25.20 5.43
CA ASN A 10 28.93 25.17 6.84
C ASN A 10 27.98 26.03 7.66
N LEU A 11 27.49 25.49 8.77
CA LEU A 11 26.53 26.16 9.64
C LEU A 11 27.14 27.41 10.29
N THR A 12 26.55 28.57 10.02
CA THR A 12 26.96 29.86 10.63
C THR A 12 26.01 30.30 11.73
N PHE A 13 24.77 29.80 11.72
CA PHE A 13 23.80 30.04 12.77
C PHE A 13 22.81 28.88 12.86
N VAL A 14 22.37 28.57 14.07
CA VAL A 14 21.28 27.64 14.34
C VAL A 14 20.43 28.20 15.48
N ASN A 15 19.12 28.02 15.42
CA ASN A 15 18.25 28.40 16.53
C ASN A 15 18.12 27.27 17.58
N SER A 16 17.56 27.60 18.74
CA SER A 16 17.34 26.61 19.81
C SER A 16 16.48 25.42 19.39
N SER A 17 15.54 25.62 18.46
CA SER A 17 14.73 24.52 17.91
C SER A 17 15.55 23.56 17.06
N PHE A 18 16.59 24.02 16.35
CA PHE A 18 17.51 23.15 15.61
C PHE A 18 18.30 22.26 16.57
N LEU A 19 18.87 22.84 17.62
CA LEU A 19 19.60 22.09 18.64
C LEU A 19 18.74 20.99 19.28
N LYS A 20 17.53 21.36 19.72
CA LYS A 20 16.55 20.40 20.26
C LYS A 20 16.18 19.32 19.24
N MET A 21 15.96 19.69 17.98
CA MET A 21 15.59 18.76 16.92
C MET A 21 16.73 17.80 16.56
N TRP A 22 17.99 18.20 16.61
CA TRP A 22 19.11 17.29 16.33
C TRP A 22 19.71 16.63 17.57
N GLY A 23 19.25 16.99 18.78
CA GLY A 23 19.73 16.41 20.05
C GLY A 23 21.05 17.00 20.53
N TYR A 24 21.36 18.25 20.15
CA TYR A 24 22.53 18.99 20.64
C TYR A 24 22.13 19.96 21.76
N GLU A 25 23.06 20.26 22.66
CA GLU A 25 22.81 21.17 23.79
C GLU A 25 23.29 22.59 23.48
N LYS A 26 24.42 22.71 22.78
CA LYS A 26 25.08 23.99 22.51
C LYS A 26 25.34 24.15 21.02
N ASP A 27 25.15 25.36 20.52
CA ASP A 27 25.41 25.75 19.13
C ASP A 27 26.87 25.52 18.71
N LYS A 28 27.83 25.77 19.60
CA LYS A 28 29.25 25.50 19.34
C LYS A 28 29.56 24.04 18.95
N GLU A 29 28.68 23.10 19.26
CA GLU A 29 28.84 21.70 18.87
C GLU A 29 28.55 21.49 17.38
N VAL A 30 27.79 22.38 16.74
CA VAL A 30 27.33 22.24 15.35
C VAL A 30 27.80 23.35 14.42
N LEU A 31 28.09 24.54 14.95
CA LEU A 31 28.59 25.68 14.17
C LEU A 31 29.94 25.34 13.52
N GLY A 32 30.12 25.80 12.28
CA GLY A 32 31.27 25.51 11.42
C GLY A 32 31.27 24.11 10.79
N GLN A 33 30.39 23.21 11.21
CA GLN A 33 30.24 21.91 10.55
C GLN A 33 29.39 22.01 9.29
N SER A 34 29.73 21.19 8.29
CA SER A 34 28.89 21.04 7.10
C SER A 34 27.54 20.42 7.46
N ILE A 35 26.45 21.04 7.00
CA ILE A 35 25.07 20.53 7.19
C ILE A 35 24.89 19.10 6.63
N ILE A 36 25.71 18.70 5.65
CA ILE A 36 25.63 17.38 5.01
C ILE A 36 25.84 16.24 6.03
N LYS A 37 26.67 16.47 7.07
CA LYS A 37 26.99 15.48 8.11
C LYS A 37 25.78 15.08 8.98
N PHE A 38 24.74 15.90 9.00
CA PHE A 38 23.58 15.70 9.87
C PHE A 38 22.48 14.84 9.22
N TRP A 39 22.70 14.38 7.99
CA TRP A 39 21.81 13.51 7.25
C TRP A 39 22.28 12.07 7.27
N LEU A 40 21.33 11.13 7.21
CA LEU A 40 21.62 9.70 7.20
C LEU A 40 22.39 9.28 5.95
N LYS A 41 22.02 9.86 4.80
CA LYS A 41 22.60 9.64 3.48
C LYS A 41 23.12 10.96 2.91
N PRO A 42 24.44 11.20 2.93
CA PRO A 42 25.04 12.42 2.40
C PRO A 42 24.67 12.71 0.94
N GLU A 43 24.54 11.66 0.12
CA GLU A 43 24.29 11.76 -1.33
C GLU A 43 22.92 12.39 -1.64
N ASP A 44 21.94 12.16 -0.78
CA ASP A 44 20.60 12.75 -0.93
C ASP A 44 20.63 14.25 -0.56
N ALA A 45 21.44 14.63 0.43
CA ALA A 45 21.63 16.02 0.81
C ALA A 45 22.41 16.82 -0.25
N GLU A 46 23.39 16.20 -0.90
CA GLU A 46 24.14 16.79 -2.01
C GLU A 46 23.25 17.08 -3.22
N LYS A 47 22.34 16.16 -3.57
CA LYS A 47 21.34 16.40 -4.63
C LYS A 47 20.45 17.59 -4.31
N ILE A 48 20.02 17.72 -3.06
CA ILE A 48 19.23 18.87 -2.60
C ILE A 48 20.06 20.16 -2.69
N ALA A 49 21.31 20.15 -2.23
CA ALA A 49 22.18 21.31 -2.31
C ALA A 49 22.39 21.77 -3.75
N LYS A 50 22.63 20.85 -4.69
CA LYS A 50 22.75 21.17 -6.12
C LYS A 50 21.49 21.85 -6.66
N ASN A 51 20.31 21.27 -6.38
CA ASN A 51 19.04 21.84 -6.81
C ASN A 51 18.76 23.22 -6.19
N LEU A 52 19.28 23.50 -5.00
CA LEU A 52 19.15 24.80 -4.34
C LEU A 52 19.90 25.88 -5.11
N PHE A 53 21.14 25.60 -5.54
CA PHE A 53 21.93 26.53 -6.35
C PHE A 53 21.32 26.78 -7.72
N ASP A 54 20.72 25.76 -8.33
CA ASP A 54 20.10 25.88 -9.65
C ASP A 54 18.78 26.69 -9.61
N LYS A 55 17.98 26.54 -8.54
CA LYS A 55 16.61 27.09 -8.47
C LYS A 55 16.43 28.26 -7.50
N GLY A 56 17.43 28.55 -6.68
CA GLY A 56 17.37 29.58 -5.62
C GLY A 56 16.52 29.22 -4.40
N SER A 57 15.57 28.30 -4.52
CA SER A 57 14.80 27.75 -3.40
C SER A 57 14.28 26.33 -3.69
N LEU A 58 14.03 25.55 -2.65
CA LEU A 58 13.42 24.22 -2.76
C LEU A 58 12.70 23.80 -1.49
N VAL A 59 11.76 22.87 -1.67
CA VAL A 59 11.22 22.01 -0.61
C VAL A 59 11.69 20.58 -0.86
N GLY A 60 12.12 19.89 0.19
CA GLY A 60 12.58 18.51 0.10
C GLY A 60 12.34 17.73 1.38
N GLU A 61 12.55 16.42 1.30
CA GLU A 61 12.51 15.52 2.46
C GLU A 61 13.80 14.73 2.54
N LEU A 62 14.38 14.67 3.73
CA LEU A 62 15.58 13.90 4.04
C LEU A 62 15.39 13.12 5.33
N VAL A 63 16.26 12.15 5.55
CA VAL A 63 16.35 11.45 6.84
C VAL A 63 17.53 12.03 7.61
N GLY A 64 17.26 12.63 8.76
CA GLY A 64 18.26 13.16 9.67
C GLY A 64 18.77 12.09 10.63
N ARG A 65 19.97 12.31 11.17
CA ARG A 65 20.55 11.52 12.27
C ARG A 65 20.78 12.44 13.47
N ARG A 66 20.19 12.13 14.62
CA ARG A 66 20.38 12.87 15.87
C ARG A 66 21.73 12.54 16.50
N LYS A 67 22.17 13.34 17.48
CA LYS A 67 23.42 13.14 18.23
C LYS A 67 23.52 11.75 18.89
N ASP A 68 22.40 11.22 19.38
CA ASP A 68 22.31 9.90 19.99
C ASP A 68 22.29 8.73 18.98
N GLY A 69 22.34 9.03 17.67
CA GLY A 69 22.30 8.05 16.59
C GLY A 69 20.89 7.70 16.10
N SER A 70 19.84 8.14 16.78
CA SER A 70 18.47 7.93 16.33
C SER A 70 18.19 8.65 15.01
N ILE A 71 17.31 8.06 14.18
CA ILE A 71 16.95 8.60 12.86
C ILE A 71 15.57 9.23 12.89
N PHE A 72 15.36 10.24 12.07
CA PHE A 72 14.09 10.96 12.00
C PHE A 72 13.86 11.52 10.59
N ASN A 73 12.60 11.67 10.21
CA ASN A 73 12.23 12.22 8.91
C ASN A 73 12.12 13.74 9.03
N VAL A 74 12.75 14.45 8.10
CA VAL A 74 12.79 15.91 8.08
C VAL A 74 12.27 16.41 6.76
N GLN A 75 11.26 17.27 6.81
CA GLN A 75 10.94 18.14 5.69
C GLN A 75 11.76 19.41 5.83
N LEU A 76 12.45 19.82 4.77
CA LEU A 76 13.17 21.07 4.71
C LEU A 76 12.63 22.01 3.64
N LEU A 77 12.65 23.29 3.95
CA LEU A 77 12.51 24.38 2.99
C LEU A 77 13.81 25.18 3.06
N ALA A 78 14.51 25.27 1.93
CA ALA A 78 15.79 25.97 1.82
C ALA A 78 15.74 27.04 0.74
N SER A 79 16.42 28.16 0.96
CA SER A 79 16.57 29.25 0.01
C SER A 79 17.97 29.87 0.07
N ILE A 80 18.41 30.41 -1.06
CA ILE A 80 19.60 31.26 -1.14
C ILE A 80 19.19 32.68 -0.77
N VAL A 81 19.91 33.25 0.19
CA VAL A 81 19.75 34.66 0.57
C VAL A 81 20.76 35.47 -0.22
N THR A 82 20.28 36.52 -0.87
CA THR A 82 21.08 37.43 -1.68
C THR A 82 21.21 38.81 -1.02
N ASP A 83 22.25 39.55 -1.39
CA ASP A 83 22.35 40.97 -1.07
C ASP A 83 21.45 41.83 -1.99
N LYS A 84 21.49 43.15 -1.79
CA LYS A 84 20.72 44.11 -2.60
C LYS A 84 21.08 44.10 -4.10
N SER A 85 22.23 43.54 -4.47
CA SER A 85 22.68 43.41 -5.87
C SER A 85 22.32 42.06 -6.49
N GLY A 86 21.64 41.18 -5.74
CA GLY A 86 21.28 39.83 -6.19
C GLY A 86 22.41 38.81 -6.04
N LYS A 87 23.53 39.17 -5.40
CA LYS A 87 24.64 38.25 -5.18
C LYS A 87 24.35 37.32 -4.00
N PRO A 88 24.53 35.99 -4.11
CA PRO A 88 24.38 35.05 -3.00
C PRO A 88 25.30 35.39 -1.82
N VAL A 89 24.76 35.43 -0.61
CA VAL A 89 25.48 35.72 0.63
C VAL A 89 25.53 34.51 1.55
N ASN A 90 24.38 33.87 1.77
CA ASN A 90 24.26 32.69 2.62
C ASN A 90 23.05 31.84 2.20
N MET A 91 22.93 30.66 2.79
CA MET A 91 21.76 29.80 2.65
C MET A 91 20.96 29.83 3.94
N MET A 92 19.64 29.86 3.82
CA MET A 92 18.71 29.71 4.94
C MET A 92 17.90 28.45 4.76
N ALA A 93 17.72 27.69 5.83
CA ALA A 93 16.85 26.52 5.83
C ALA A 93 15.98 26.47 7.07
N SER A 94 14.73 26.06 6.88
CA SER A 94 13.81 25.67 7.94
C SER A 94 13.52 24.19 7.85
N PHE A 95 13.35 23.57 9.02
CA PHE A 95 13.20 22.13 9.17
C PHE A 95 12.02 21.80 10.07
N ILE A 96 11.24 20.80 9.65
CA ILE A 96 10.12 20.24 10.39
C ILE A 96 10.37 18.75 10.54
N ASP A 97 10.34 18.26 11.78
CA ASP A 97 10.34 16.83 12.06
C ASP A 97 8.95 16.27 11.71
N ILE A 98 8.91 15.44 10.67
CA ILE A 98 7.69 14.82 10.16
C ILE A 98 7.60 13.34 10.55
N THR A 99 8.40 12.89 11.54
CA THR A 99 8.48 11.47 11.94
C THR A 99 7.15 10.95 12.46
N GLU A 100 6.51 11.66 13.39
CA GLU A 100 5.22 11.24 13.94
C GLU A 100 4.11 11.29 12.90
N ARG A 101 4.14 12.30 12.00
CA ARG A 101 3.23 12.35 10.85
C ARG A 101 3.39 11.14 9.94
N LYS A 102 4.62 10.79 9.55
CA LYS A 102 4.88 9.61 8.71
C LYS A 102 4.55 8.29 9.41
N LYS A 103 4.76 8.19 10.74
CA LYS A 103 4.33 7.04 11.54
C LYS A 103 2.81 6.91 11.54
N ALA A 104 2.08 8.01 11.77
CA ALA A 104 0.62 8.01 11.74
C ALA A 104 0.08 7.67 10.34
N GLU A 105 0.65 8.24 9.28
CA GLU A 105 0.30 7.90 7.89
C GLU A 105 0.55 6.41 7.60
N LYS A 106 1.66 5.85 8.09
CA LYS A 106 1.93 4.42 7.99
C LYS A 106 0.91 3.60 8.78
N GLN A 107 0.61 3.96 10.02
CA GLN A 107 -0.40 3.28 10.83
C GLN A 107 -1.79 3.33 10.19
N LEU A 108 -2.20 4.47 9.61
CA LEU A 108 -3.44 4.58 8.85
C LEU A 108 -3.45 3.67 7.63
N LYS A 109 -2.32 3.56 6.90
CA LYS A 109 -2.19 2.58 5.82
C LYS A 109 -2.28 1.14 6.32
N GLU A 110 -1.69 0.82 7.47
CA GLU A 110 -1.78 -0.50 8.09
C GLU A 110 -3.21 -0.84 8.51
N LEU A 111 -3.94 0.11 9.11
CA LEU A 111 -5.37 -0.04 9.46
C LEU A 111 -6.25 -0.25 8.22
N ALA A 112 -5.86 0.32 7.08
CA ALA A 112 -6.58 0.16 5.81
C ALA A 112 -6.29 -1.16 5.07
N ARG A 113 -5.49 -2.08 5.63
CA ARG A 113 -5.14 -3.36 4.98
C ARG A 113 -6.25 -4.40 5.03
N ILE A 114 -7.06 -4.38 6.07
CA ILE A 114 -8.07 -5.40 6.34
C ILE A 114 -9.45 -4.79 6.11
N ASP A 115 -10.32 -5.54 5.44
CA ASP A 115 -11.74 -5.23 5.34
C ASP A 115 -12.38 -5.41 6.73
N SER A 116 -12.91 -4.32 7.30
CA SER A 116 -13.41 -4.31 8.68
C SER A 116 -14.59 -5.25 8.92
N LEU A 117 -15.35 -5.57 7.87
CA LEU A 117 -16.51 -6.45 7.98
C LEU A 117 -16.11 -7.93 7.97
N THR A 118 -15.26 -8.33 7.02
CA THR A 118 -14.98 -9.74 6.75
C THR A 118 -13.63 -10.22 7.29
N GLY A 119 -12.73 -9.29 7.63
CA GLY A 119 -11.39 -9.61 8.11
C GLY A 119 -10.42 -10.13 7.04
N CYS A 120 -10.81 -10.19 5.77
CA CYS A 120 -9.88 -10.45 4.66
C CYS A 120 -9.18 -9.16 4.22
N TYR A 121 -8.33 -9.21 3.20
CA TYR A 121 -7.65 -8.01 2.74
C TYR A 121 -8.63 -7.03 2.05
N SER A 122 -8.42 -5.74 2.28
CA SER A 122 -9.17 -4.68 1.61
C SER A 122 -8.77 -4.59 0.13
N ARG A 123 -9.66 -4.05 -0.71
CA ARG A 123 -9.39 -3.79 -2.14
C ARG A 123 -8.01 -3.19 -2.38
N ARG A 124 -7.70 -2.08 -1.70
CA ARG A 124 -6.44 -1.34 -1.91
C ARG A 124 -5.24 -2.25 -1.67
N TYR A 125 -5.24 -2.95 -0.54
CA TYR A 125 -4.11 -3.77 -0.16
C TYR A 125 -4.02 -5.08 -0.97
N GLY A 126 -5.14 -5.67 -1.36
CA GLY A 126 -5.17 -6.81 -2.28
C GLY A 126 -4.56 -6.49 -3.64
N LEU A 127 -4.81 -5.30 -4.20
CA LEU A 127 -4.17 -4.86 -5.45
C LEU A 127 -2.66 -4.65 -5.29
N GLU A 128 -2.21 -4.08 -4.18
CA GLU A 128 -0.77 -3.96 -3.87
C GLU A 128 -0.10 -5.34 -3.73
N LEU A 129 -0.79 -6.31 -3.12
CA LEU A 129 -0.32 -7.68 -3.03
C LEU A 129 -0.26 -8.36 -4.41
N LEU A 130 -1.27 -8.14 -5.26
CA LEU A 130 -1.28 -8.68 -6.62
C LEU A 130 -0.10 -8.17 -7.45
N ASP A 131 0.15 -6.86 -7.45
CA ASP A 131 1.31 -6.27 -8.15
C ASP A 131 2.63 -6.90 -7.66
N ARG A 132 2.75 -7.13 -6.36
CA ARG A 132 3.90 -7.83 -5.78
C ARG A 132 3.99 -9.28 -6.26
N GLN A 133 2.88 -10.02 -6.30
CA GLN A 133 2.85 -11.41 -6.76
C GLN A 133 3.20 -11.53 -8.25
N ILE A 134 2.75 -10.61 -9.10
CA ILE A 134 3.13 -10.56 -10.52
C ILE A 134 4.65 -10.40 -10.67
N LYS A 135 5.26 -9.47 -9.92
CA LYS A 135 6.72 -9.27 -9.92
C LYS A 135 7.48 -10.50 -9.44
N LEU A 136 6.96 -11.20 -8.42
CA LEU A 136 7.55 -12.44 -7.92
C LEU A 136 7.45 -13.56 -8.97
N SER A 137 6.25 -13.79 -9.51
CA SER A 137 5.95 -14.77 -10.56
C SER A 137 6.83 -14.58 -11.79
N HIS A 138 7.01 -13.34 -12.26
CA HIS A 138 7.91 -13.02 -13.37
C HIS A 138 9.36 -13.44 -13.09
N ARG A 139 9.84 -13.21 -11.86
CA ARG A 139 11.21 -13.53 -11.44
C ARG A 139 11.41 -15.03 -11.22
N SER A 140 10.44 -15.73 -10.62
CA SER A 140 10.50 -17.17 -10.33
C SER A 140 10.12 -18.04 -11.52
N LYS A 141 9.61 -17.45 -12.61
CA LYS A 141 9.06 -18.17 -13.76
C LYS A 141 7.95 -19.16 -13.36
N SER A 142 7.13 -18.77 -12.38
CA SER A 142 5.97 -19.54 -11.93
C SER A 142 4.66 -18.86 -12.34
N PRO A 143 3.58 -19.61 -12.64
CA PRO A 143 2.29 -19.02 -13.00
C PRO A 143 1.59 -18.41 -11.77
N LEU A 144 0.67 -17.48 -12.04
CA LEU A 144 -0.18 -16.88 -11.01
C LEU A 144 -1.63 -16.92 -11.50
N LEU A 145 -2.50 -17.59 -10.74
CA LEU A 145 -3.92 -17.71 -11.06
C LEU A 145 -4.72 -16.68 -10.26
N LEU A 146 -5.72 -16.10 -10.91
CA LEU A 146 -6.65 -15.13 -10.34
C LEU A 146 -8.08 -15.64 -10.50
N ALA A 147 -8.91 -15.40 -9.49
CA ALA A 147 -10.35 -15.56 -9.61
C ALA A 147 -11.08 -14.32 -9.13
N PHE A 148 -11.92 -13.75 -10.00
CA PHE A 148 -12.89 -12.73 -9.62
C PHE A 148 -14.21 -13.42 -9.31
N LEU A 149 -14.76 -13.15 -8.12
CA LEU A 149 -15.90 -13.84 -7.56
C LEU A 149 -16.97 -12.83 -7.15
N ASP A 150 -18.22 -13.17 -7.37
CA ASP A 150 -19.39 -12.42 -6.92
C ASP A 150 -20.39 -13.36 -6.20
N ILE A 151 -21.07 -12.87 -5.17
CA ILE A 151 -22.15 -13.60 -4.50
C ILE A 151 -23.48 -13.39 -5.23
N ASP A 152 -23.96 -14.45 -5.87
CA ASP A 152 -25.18 -14.39 -6.66
C ASP A 152 -26.40 -14.04 -5.79
N GLY A 153 -27.15 -13.04 -6.21
CA GLY A 153 -28.39 -12.65 -5.54
C GLY A 153 -28.19 -11.95 -4.20
N PHE A 154 -26.97 -11.48 -3.87
CA PHE A 154 -26.69 -10.82 -2.60
C PHE A 154 -27.64 -9.68 -2.25
N LYS A 155 -27.99 -8.84 -3.24
CA LYS A 155 -28.97 -7.77 -3.04
C LYS A 155 -30.34 -8.29 -2.59
N LEU A 156 -30.82 -9.40 -3.13
CA LEU A 156 -32.09 -10.02 -2.72
C LEU A 156 -32.03 -10.53 -1.28
N ILE A 157 -30.86 -10.99 -0.82
CA ILE A 157 -30.67 -11.39 0.57
C ILE A 157 -30.80 -10.16 1.48
N ASN A 158 -30.14 -9.04 1.14
CA ASN A 158 -30.28 -7.79 1.90
C ASN A 158 -31.71 -7.27 1.91
N ASP A 159 -32.37 -7.25 0.75
CA ASP A 159 -33.72 -6.69 0.60
C ASP A 159 -34.75 -7.53 1.38
N ASN A 160 -34.58 -8.85 1.45
CA ASN A 160 -35.54 -9.76 2.10
C ASN A 160 -35.24 -10.05 3.58
N PHE A 161 -33.97 -10.02 3.99
CA PHE A 161 -33.54 -10.45 5.33
C PHE A 161 -32.76 -9.38 6.11
N GLY A 162 -32.48 -8.23 5.50
CA GLY A 162 -31.76 -7.11 6.11
C GLY A 162 -30.25 -7.18 5.90
N HIS A 163 -29.60 -6.02 6.06
CA HIS A 163 -28.15 -5.88 5.88
C HIS A 163 -27.32 -6.72 6.84
N ASP A 164 -27.78 -6.94 8.08
CA ASP A 164 -27.08 -7.79 9.04
C ASP A 164 -26.94 -9.25 8.55
N GLU A 165 -27.94 -9.76 7.81
CA GLU A 165 -27.88 -11.09 7.21
C GLU A 165 -26.93 -11.10 6.00
N GLY A 166 -26.91 -10.04 5.18
CA GLY A 166 -25.91 -9.89 4.12
C GLY A 166 -24.48 -9.83 4.67
N ASP A 167 -24.26 -9.08 5.74
CA ASP A 167 -22.99 -9.02 6.46
C ASP A 167 -22.54 -10.40 6.95
N LYS A 168 -23.50 -11.20 7.43
CA LYS A 168 -23.25 -12.59 7.83
C LYS A 168 -22.88 -13.47 6.63
N VAL A 169 -23.57 -13.34 5.50
CA VAL A 169 -23.24 -14.07 4.26
C VAL A 169 -21.82 -13.75 3.78
N LEU A 170 -21.41 -12.48 3.85
CA LEU A 170 -20.04 -12.07 3.51
C LEU A 170 -18.99 -12.69 4.43
N LYS A 171 -19.24 -12.69 5.75
CA LYS A 171 -18.37 -13.33 6.74
C LYS A 171 -18.27 -14.84 6.53
N GLU A 172 -19.40 -15.52 6.35
CA GLU A 172 -19.43 -16.97 6.09
C GLU A 172 -18.72 -17.34 4.79
N SER A 173 -18.83 -16.49 3.75
CA SER A 173 -18.10 -16.68 2.49
C SER A 173 -16.58 -16.58 2.68
N VAL A 174 -16.09 -15.61 3.46
CA VAL A 174 -14.66 -15.49 3.75
C VAL A 174 -14.15 -16.65 4.61
N GLU A 175 -14.91 -17.12 5.61
CA GLU A 175 -14.53 -18.30 6.40
C GLU A 175 -14.54 -19.59 5.55
N LEU A 176 -15.47 -19.69 4.60
CA LEU A 176 -15.46 -20.74 3.59
C LEU A 176 -14.18 -20.69 2.75
N PHE A 177 -13.77 -19.51 2.27
CA PHE A 177 -12.53 -19.36 1.51
C PHE A 177 -11.31 -19.74 2.37
N LYS A 178 -11.18 -19.21 3.59
CA LYS A 178 -10.05 -19.52 4.48
C LYS A 178 -9.91 -21.02 4.80
N SER A 179 -11.04 -21.73 4.94
CA SER A 179 -11.03 -23.18 5.19
C SER A 179 -10.77 -24.02 3.93
N THR A 180 -10.88 -23.43 2.74
CA THR A 180 -10.75 -24.14 1.46
C THR A 180 -9.40 -23.87 0.79
N LEU A 181 -8.91 -22.64 0.90
CA LEU A 181 -7.71 -22.15 0.25
C LEU A 181 -6.47 -22.37 1.12
N ARG A 182 -5.29 -22.31 0.49
CA ARG A 182 -4.00 -22.45 1.20
C ARG A 182 -3.68 -21.15 1.95
N GLU A 183 -2.83 -21.23 2.97
CA GLU A 183 -2.39 -20.07 3.73
C GLU A 183 -1.71 -18.98 2.86
N VAL A 184 -1.04 -19.40 1.79
CA VAL A 184 -0.37 -18.51 0.83
C VAL A 184 -1.33 -17.86 -0.17
N ASP A 185 -2.55 -18.39 -0.31
CA ASP A 185 -3.57 -17.83 -1.19
C ASP A 185 -4.16 -16.57 -0.56
N ILE A 186 -4.46 -15.57 -1.38
CA ILE A 186 -4.84 -14.25 -0.91
C ILE A 186 -6.32 -14.03 -1.17
N ILE A 187 -7.05 -13.63 -0.13
CA ILE A 187 -8.47 -13.30 -0.20
C ILE A 187 -8.60 -11.78 -0.04
N CYS A 188 -9.15 -11.14 -1.07
CA CYS A 188 -9.38 -9.70 -1.08
C CYS A 188 -10.86 -9.41 -1.34
N ARG A 189 -11.47 -8.51 -0.57
CA ARG A 189 -12.81 -7.99 -0.88
C ARG A 189 -12.67 -6.74 -1.73
N MET A 190 -13.23 -6.78 -2.95
CA MET A 190 -13.17 -5.67 -3.91
C MET A 190 -14.20 -4.58 -3.59
N GLY A 191 -15.33 -4.96 -3.01
CA GLY A 191 -16.41 -4.07 -2.57
C GLY A 191 -17.75 -4.79 -2.65
N GLY A 192 -18.74 -4.40 -1.85
CA GLY A 192 -20.05 -5.06 -1.86
C GLY A 192 -19.92 -6.59 -1.63
N ASP A 193 -20.38 -7.35 -2.60
CA ASP A 193 -20.37 -8.81 -2.73
C ASP A 193 -19.24 -9.38 -3.60
N GLU A 194 -18.30 -8.55 -4.04
CA GLU A 194 -17.22 -8.93 -4.94
C GLU A 194 -15.92 -9.26 -4.20
N PHE A 195 -15.27 -10.34 -4.61
CA PHE A 195 -14.00 -10.81 -4.09
C PHE A 195 -12.99 -11.09 -5.20
N LEU A 196 -11.72 -10.82 -4.92
CA LEU A 196 -10.58 -11.22 -5.72
C LEU A 196 -9.79 -12.26 -4.93
N LEU A 197 -9.62 -13.44 -5.51
CA LEU A 197 -8.80 -14.51 -4.97
C LEU A 197 -7.52 -14.62 -5.82
N ILE A 198 -6.36 -14.67 -5.17
CA ILE A 198 -5.06 -14.74 -5.83
C ILE A 198 -4.37 -16.02 -5.37
N PHE A 199 -3.91 -16.82 -6.33
CA PHE A 199 -3.31 -18.13 -6.09
C PHE A 199 -1.88 -18.14 -6.65
N PRO A 200 -0.88 -17.81 -5.81
CA PRO A 200 0.52 -17.95 -6.19
C PRO A 200 0.84 -19.39 -6.60
N ASP A 201 1.73 -19.53 -7.59
CA ASP A 201 2.20 -20.81 -8.11
C ASP A 201 1.04 -21.73 -8.51
N SER A 202 0.07 -21.18 -9.23
CA SER A 202 -1.11 -21.91 -9.74
C SER A 202 -1.47 -21.40 -11.13
N SER A 203 -2.04 -22.29 -11.93
CA SER A 203 -2.36 -22.09 -13.34
C SER A 203 -3.84 -22.38 -13.61
N LEU A 204 -4.30 -22.21 -14.85
CA LEU A 204 -5.65 -22.60 -15.23
C LEU A 204 -5.92 -24.12 -15.06
N LYS A 205 -4.88 -24.96 -14.96
CA LYS A 205 -5.02 -26.42 -14.78
C LYS A 205 -5.62 -26.78 -13.43
N GLU A 206 -5.38 -25.98 -12.39
CA GLU A 206 -5.87 -26.23 -11.04
C GLU A 206 -7.32 -25.76 -10.82
N VAL A 207 -7.92 -25.05 -11.78
CA VAL A 207 -9.25 -24.42 -11.64
C VAL A 207 -10.33 -25.45 -11.27
N SER A 208 -10.36 -26.59 -11.94
CA SER A 208 -11.35 -27.65 -11.66
C SER A 208 -11.26 -28.16 -10.22
N LEU A 209 -10.04 -28.28 -9.68
CA LEU A 209 -9.79 -28.73 -8.32
C LEU A 209 -10.18 -27.64 -7.29
N ILE A 210 -9.88 -26.38 -7.56
CA ILE A 210 -10.29 -25.25 -6.71
C ILE A 210 -11.82 -25.14 -6.67
N ARG A 211 -12.48 -25.16 -7.83
CA ARG A 211 -13.94 -25.16 -7.95
C ARG A 211 -14.57 -26.34 -7.22
N GLY A 212 -14.05 -27.54 -7.40
CA GLY A 212 -14.58 -28.74 -6.74
C GLY A 212 -14.52 -28.64 -5.20
N ARG A 213 -13.42 -28.13 -4.65
CA ARG A 213 -13.28 -27.91 -3.20
C ARG A 213 -14.24 -26.84 -2.68
N LEU A 214 -14.32 -25.69 -3.36
CA LEU A 214 -15.24 -24.61 -3.00
C LEU A 214 -16.70 -25.09 -3.06
N GLN A 215 -17.11 -25.76 -4.13
CA GLN A 215 -18.47 -26.27 -4.30
C GLN A 215 -18.85 -27.28 -3.21
N LYS A 216 -17.94 -28.19 -2.86
CA LYS A 216 -18.15 -29.17 -1.79
C LYS A 216 -18.40 -28.48 -0.45
N ASN A 217 -17.53 -27.54 -0.08
CA ASN A 217 -17.65 -26.83 1.20
C ASN A 217 -18.85 -25.87 1.22
N LEU A 218 -19.17 -25.22 0.09
CA LEU A 218 -20.36 -24.38 -0.06
C LEU A 218 -21.64 -25.18 0.11
N SER A 219 -21.68 -26.39 -0.45
CA SER A 219 -22.82 -27.31 -0.28
C SER A 219 -23.03 -27.71 1.17
N GLN A 220 -21.94 -27.85 1.95
CA GLN A 220 -22.03 -28.10 3.40
C GLN A 220 -22.48 -26.87 4.19
N LEU A 221 -22.02 -25.68 3.81
CA LEU A 221 -22.46 -24.42 4.40
C LEU A 221 -23.96 -24.20 4.18
N ASN A 222 -24.44 -24.35 2.94
CA ASN A 222 -25.84 -24.18 2.58
C ASN A 222 -26.79 -25.14 3.33
N LYS A 223 -26.32 -26.33 3.72
CA LYS A 223 -27.12 -27.25 4.57
C LYS A 223 -27.32 -26.74 6.00
N LYS A 224 -26.46 -25.84 6.48
CA LYS A 224 -26.56 -25.24 7.82
C LYS A 224 -27.46 -24.00 7.84
N ILE A 225 -27.69 -23.38 6.68
CA ILE A 225 -28.55 -22.21 6.53
C ILE A 225 -30.01 -22.64 6.68
N LYS A 226 -30.69 -22.11 7.71
CA LYS A 226 -32.11 -22.41 8.01
C LYS A 226 -33.09 -21.46 7.32
N LYS A 227 -32.58 -20.48 6.59
CA LYS A 227 -33.36 -19.45 5.88
C LYS A 227 -33.66 -19.92 4.46
N ASN A 228 -34.66 -19.33 3.82
CA ASN A 228 -35.09 -19.69 2.46
C ASN A 228 -34.21 -19.03 1.38
N TYR A 229 -32.89 -19.19 1.50
CA TYR A 229 -31.93 -18.79 0.47
C TYR A 229 -30.73 -19.75 0.49
N GLN A 230 -29.95 -19.74 -0.58
CA GLN A 230 -28.68 -20.45 -0.67
C GLN A 230 -27.61 -19.48 -1.14
N ILE A 231 -26.43 -19.55 -0.55
CA ILE A 231 -25.25 -18.84 -1.03
C ILE A 231 -24.79 -19.54 -2.30
N LYS A 232 -24.61 -18.75 -3.36
CA LYS A 232 -24.07 -19.18 -4.66
C LYS A 232 -23.02 -18.18 -5.10
N PHE A 233 -22.06 -18.65 -5.89
CA PHE A 233 -20.99 -17.81 -6.41
C PHE A 233 -20.90 -17.96 -7.93
N SER A 234 -20.66 -16.83 -8.61
CA SER A 234 -20.16 -16.80 -9.98
C SER A 234 -18.68 -16.45 -9.94
N MET A 235 -17.83 -17.12 -10.72
CA MET A 235 -16.38 -16.99 -10.63
C MET A 235 -15.67 -17.02 -11.99
N GLY A 236 -15.02 -15.93 -12.38
CA GLY A 236 -14.18 -15.90 -13.57
C GLY A 236 -12.71 -16.03 -13.22
N PHE A 237 -11.98 -16.83 -13.99
CA PHE A 237 -10.55 -17.07 -13.76
C PHE A 237 -9.70 -16.43 -14.85
N SER A 238 -8.54 -15.87 -14.47
CA SER A 238 -7.49 -15.44 -15.39
C SER A 238 -6.13 -15.93 -14.89
N GLU A 239 -5.15 -16.00 -15.77
CA GLU A 239 -3.82 -16.52 -15.45
C GLU A 239 -2.76 -15.57 -16.01
N TYR A 240 -1.82 -15.22 -15.15
CA TYR A 240 -0.60 -14.55 -15.56
C TYR A 240 0.46 -15.59 -15.90
N LEU A 241 0.99 -15.47 -17.12
CA LEU A 241 2.11 -16.27 -17.60
C LEU A 241 3.37 -15.39 -17.72
N PRO A 242 4.50 -15.76 -17.11
CA PRO A 242 5.74 -14.99 -17.18
C PRO A 242 6.25 -14.72 -18.60
N ASP A 243 5.91 -15.58 -19.56
CA ASP A 243 6.34 -15.47 -20.96
C ASP A 243 5.35 -14.67 -21.82
N LYS A 244 4.19 -14.31 -21.28
CA LYS A 244 3.20 -13.41 -21.87
C LYS A 244 2.74 -12.41 -20.79
N PRO A 245 3.57 -11.41 -20.45
CA PRO A 245 3.29 -10.52 -19.34
C PRO A 245 2.08 -9.64 -19.66
N GLU A 246 0.98 -9.88 -18.94
CA GLU A 246 -0.22 -9.05 -18.93
C GLU A 246 -0.17 -8.09 -17.73
N THR A 247 -0.82 -6.92 -17.87
CA THR A 247 -0.90 -5.97 -16.76
C THR A 247 -1.89 -6.46 -15.70
N LEU A 248 -1.74 -5.97 -14.47
CA LEU A 248 -2.67 -6.25 -13.38
C LEU A 248 -4.13 -5.95 -13.78
N ASP A 249 -4.37 -4.78 -14.40
CA ASP A 249 -5.72 -4.37 -14.80
C ASP A 249 -6.30 -5.30 -15.86
N GLU A 250 -5.48 -5.80 -16.79
CA GLU A 250 -5.93 -6.72 -17.83
C GLU A 250 -6.32 -8.08 -17.24
N LEU A 251 -5.52 -8.60 -16.31
CA LEU A 251 -5.82 -9.87 -15.65
C LEU A 251 -7.14 -9.80 -14.86
N ILE A 252 -7.35 -8.70 -14.12
CA ILE A 252 -8.61 -8.48 -13.40
C ILE A 252 -9.77 -8.36 -14.38
N ARG A 253 -9.62 -7.59 -15.47
CA ARG A 253 -10.64 -7.43 -16.50
C ARG A 253 -11.07 -8.75 -17.13
N ILE A 254 -10.11 -9.62 -17.47
CA ILE A 254 -10.40 -10.95 -18.04
C ILE A 254 -11.17 -11.82 -17.03
N ALA A 255 -10.75 -11.82 -15.76
CA ALA A 255 -11.42 -12.58 -14.72
C ALA A 255 -12.84 -12.05 -14.46
N ASP A 256 -13.01 -10.73 -14.36
CA ASP A 256 -14.31 -10.09 -14.16
C ASP A 256 -15.28 -10.39 -15.32
N GLN A 257 -14.82 -10.26 -16.57
CA GLN A 257 -15.65 -10.58 -17.74
C GLN A 257 -16.12 -12.05 -17.73
N ARG A 258 -15.23 -12.98 -17.39
CA ARG A 258 -15.56 -14.42 -17.30
C ARG A 258 -16.53 -14.70 -16.15
N MET A 259 -16.42 -13.97 -15.04
CA MET A 259 -17.35 -14.06 -13.91
C MET A 259 -18.74 -13.61 -14.35
N TYR A 260 -18.82 -12.47 -15.03
CA TYR A 260 -20.07 -11.93 -15.53
C TYR A 260 -20.74 -12.85 -16.56
N ASP A 261 -19.97 -13.49 -17.43
CA ASP A 261 -20.49 -14.47 -18.39
C ASP A 261 -21.06 -15.72 -17.70
N GLU A 262 -20.44 -16.18 -16.61
CA GLU A 262 -20.99 -17.26 -15.77
C GLU A 262 -22.26 -16.82 -15.05
N LYS A 263 -22.27 -15.61 -14.46
CA LYS A 263 -23.42 -15.04 -13.75
C LYS A 263 -24.65 -14.91 -14.65
N LYS A 264 -24.45 -14.60 -15.93
CA LYS A 264 -25.53 -14.60 -16.93
C LYS A 264 -26.11 -15.99 -17.16
N LYS A 265 -25.25 -17.00 -17.35
CA LYS A 265 -25.68 -18.39 -17.56
C LYS A 265 -26.44 -18.97 -16.36
N ASN A 266 -26.11 -18.53 -15.14
CA ASN A 266 -26.79 -18.97 -13.91
C ASN A 266 -28.17 -18.32 -13.71
N LYS A 267 -28.49 -17.26 -14.47
CA LYS A 267 -29.79 -16.56 -14.43
C LYS A 267 -30.77 -17.05 -15.51
N GLU A 268 -30.26 -17.73 -16.54
CA GLU A 268 -31.03 -18.41 -17.59
C GLU A 268 -31.46 -19.81 -17.13
#